data_AF-W1I943-F1
#
_entry.id   AF-W1I943-F1
#
_cell.length_a   1.000
_cell.length_b   1.000
_cell.length_c   1.000
_cell.angle_alpha   90.00
_cell.angle_beta   90.00
_cell.angle_gamma   90.00
#
_symmetry.space_group_name_H-M   'P 1'
#
loop_
_entity.id
_entity.type
_entity.pdbx_description
1 polymer ?
#
loop_
_entity_poly.entity_id
_entity_poly.type
_entity_poly.pdbx_seq_one_letter_code
_entity_poly.pdbx_strand_id
1 'polypeptide(L)'
;MEAKSRFNVKLSNEAQEFLDGLPNKVREKIISNIRKSTFVLDPDLFKKLDDTDIWEFRTFYNKTKYRLLAFWDKDDKINTLVIATHGFIKKTQKTPLKEIAKAEEIRKDYFNSKR
;
A
#
# COMPACT_ATOMS: atom_id res chain seq x y z
N MET A 1 -8.11 24.63 -10.35
CA MET A 1 -8.74 23.29 -10.35
C MET A 1 -8.20 22.53 -9.16
N GLU A 2 -9.03 22.20 -8.17
CA GLU A 2 -8.61 21.34 -7.07
C GLU A 2 -8.33 19.94 -7.62
N ALA A 3 -7.15 19.41 -7.34
CA ALA A 3 -6.81 18.05 -7.72
C ALA A 3 -7.69 17.08 -6.91
N LYS A 4 -8.65 16.43 -7.56
CA LYS A 4 -9.48 15.41 -6.92
C LYS A 4 -8.70 14.11 -6.82
N SER A 5 -8.58 13.57 -5.61
CA SER A 5 -7.95 12.26 -5.38
C SER A 5 -8.74 11.17 -6.12
N ARG A 6 -8.04 10.23 -6.75
CA ARG A 6 -8.66 9.11 -7.48
C ARG A 6 -9.15 8.01 -6.54
N PHE A 7 -8.54 7.91 -5.36
CA PHE A 7 -8.87 6.94 -4.33
C PHE A 7 -8.45 7.43 -2.94
N ASN A 8 -9.01 6.83 -1.90
CA ASN A 8 -8.62 7.03 -0.51
C ASN A 8 -7.69 5.89 -0.06
N VAL A 9 -6.82 6.16 0.92
CA VAL A 9 -5.93 5.13 1.49
C VAL A 9 -6.22 5.00 2.98
N LYS A 10 -6.52 3.78 3.43
CA LYS A 10 -6.62 3.42 4.84
C LYS A 10 -5.43 2.54 5.21
N LEU A 11 -4.73 2.93 6.27
CA LEU A 11 -3.63 2.13 6.83
C LEU A 11 -4.20 1.21 7.91
N SER A 12 -3.81 -0.07 7.89
CA SER A 12 -4.02 -0.97 9.02
C SER A 12 -3.15 -0.54 10.22
N ASN A 13 -3.44 -1.11 11.40
CA ASN A 13 -2.59 -0.94 12.57
C ASN A 13 -1.15 -1.40 12.30
N GLU A 14 -0.96 -2.55 11.67
CA GLU A 14 0.37 -3.07 11.35
C GLU A 14 1.14 -2.18 10.35
N ALA A 15 0.44 -1.62 9.35
CA ALA A 15 1.03 -0.65 8.44
C ALA A 15 1.44 0.64 9.19
N GLN A 16 0.61 1.08 10.14
CA GLN A 16 0.89 2.26 10.97
C GLN A 16 2.10 2.02 11.88
N GLU A 17 2.15 0.90 12.59
CA GLU A 17 3.27 0.47 13.42
C GLU A 17 4.57 0.38 12.63
N PHE A 18 4.53 -0.18 11.41
CA PHE A 18 5.69 -0.19 10.53
C PHE A 18 6.18 1.22 10.21
N LEU A 19 5.28 2.16 9.89
CA LEU A 19 5.65 3.55 9.59
C LEU A 19 6.18 4.29 10.83
N ASP A 20 5.62 4.01 12.01
CA ASP A 20 6.04 4.61 13.28
C ASP A 20 7.42 4.10 13.73
N GLY A 21 7.80 2.87 13.35
CA GLY A 21 9.12 2.31 13.56
C GLY A 21 10.22 2.87 12.64
N LEU A 22 9.89 3.72 11.66
CA LEU A 22 10.85 4.29 10.71
C LEU A 22 11.36 5.67 11.15
N PRO A 23 12.58 6.07 10.73
CA PRO A 23 13.05 7.43 10.92
C PRO A 23 12.10 8.44 10.27
N ASN A 24 11.88 9.59 10.91
CA ASN A 24 10.86 10.56 10.50
C ASN A 24 10.92 10.94 9.01
N LYS A 25 12.13 11.24 8.48
CA LYS A 25 12.31 11.57 7.06
C LYS A 25 11.90 10.44 6.10
N VAL A 26 12.08 9.19 6.51
CA VAL A 26 11.68 8.01 5.71
C VAL A 26 10.16 7.89 5.71
N ARG A 27 9.54 7.99 6.88
CA ARG A 27 8.08 7.98 7.04
C ARG A 27 7.42 9.08 6.22
N GLU A 28 7.89 10.32 6.33
CA GLU A 28 7.41 11.46 5.55
C GLU A 28 7.50 11.19 4.05
N LYS A 29 8.62 10.60 3.59
CA LYS A 29 8.80 10.26 2.19
C LYS A 29 7.81 9.19 1.71
N ILE A 30 7.57 8.15 2.52
CA ILE A 30 6.59 7.10 2.21
C ILE A 30 5.18 7.70 2.13
N ILE A 31 4.78 8.49 3.13
CA ILE A 31 3.46 9.14 3.17
C ILE A 31 3.28 10.08 1.97
N SER A 32 4.31 10.86 1.63
CA SER A 32 4.30 11.73 0.44
C SER A 32 4.09 10.94 -0.85
N ASN A 33 4.79 9.81 -1.02
CA ASN A 33 4.63 8.95 -2.19
C ASN A 33 3.24 8.28 -2.25
N ILE A 34 2.71 7.82 -1.11
CA ILE A 34 1.35 7.28 -1.02
C ILE A 34 0.35 8.35 -1.46
N ARG A 35 0.43 9.57 -0.89
CA ARG A 35 -0.42 10.70 -1.29
C ARG A 35 -0.29 10.99 -2.78
N LYS A 36 0.92 11.05 -3.32
CA LYS A 36 1.13 11.30 -4.76
C LYS A 36 0.48 10.23 -5.63
N SER A 37 0.54 8.97 -5.23
CA SER A 37 -0.08 7.85 -5.96
C SER A 37 -1.61 7.94 -6.02
N THR A 38 -2.24 8.65 -5.08
CA THR A 38 -3.70 8.86 -5.11
C THR A 38 -4.13 9.85 -6.19
N PHE A 39 -3.23 10.71 -6.65
CA PHE A 39 -3.48 11.67 -7.73
C PHE A 39 -2.95 11.18 -9.09
N VAL A 40 -1.82 10.48 -9.09
CA VAL A 40 -1.13 10.02 -10.31
C VAL A 40 -0.98 8.50 -10.29
N LEU A 41 -1.50 7.84 -11.32
CA LEU A 41 -1.34 6.40 -11.53
C LEU A 41 0.06 6.11 -12.11
N ASP A 42 1.06 6.22 -11.24
CA ASP A 42 2.46 5.96 -11.57
C ASP A 42 2.86 4.56 -11.08
N PRO A 43 3.20 3.61 -11.98
CA PRO A 43 3.67 2.27 -11.62
C PRO A 43 4.93 2.26 -10.72
N ASP A 44 5.69 3.35 -10.67
CA ASP A 44 6.82 3.50 -9.76
C ASP A 44 6.45 3.91 -8.34
N LEU A 45 5.21 4.36 -8.13
CA LEU A 45 4.64 4.66 -6.81
C LEU A 45 3.63 3.61 -6.37
N PHE A 46 2.84 3.05 -7.29
CA PHE A 46 1.80 2.08 -6.97
C PHE A 46 1.60 1.08 -8.10
N LYS A 47 1.84 -0.20 -7.83
CA LYS A 47 1.82 -1.25 -8.86
C LYS A 47 1.06 -2.49 -8.40
N LYS A 48 0.27 -3.10 -9.27
CA LYS A 48 -0.31 -4.43 -9.04
C LYS A 48 0.80 -5.50 -9.09
N LEU A 49 0.75 -6.47 -8.18
CA LEU A 49 1.60 -7.66 -8.25
C LEU A 49 0.97 -8.67 -9.22
N ASP A 50 1.81 -9.25 -10.08
CA ASP A 50 1.37 -10.19 -11.12
C ASP A 50 0.64 -11.39 -10.48
N ASP A 51 -0.43 -11.86 -11.12
CA ASP A 51 -1.24 -13.02 -10.70
C ASP A 51 -1.86 -12.96 -9.29
N THR A 52 -2.05 -11.75 -8.74
CA THR A 52 -2.69 -11.56 -7.41
C THR A 52 -3.75 -10.45 -7.47
N ASP A 53 -4.49 -10.22 -6.38
CA ASP A 53 -5.28 -9.00 -6.20
C ASP A 53 -4.59 -7.97 -5.30
N ILE A 54 -3.31 -8.19 -5.03
CA ILE A 54 -2.48 -7.34 -4.19
C ILE A 54 -1.75 -6.30 -5.03
N TRP A 55 -1.62 -5.13 -4.44
CA TRP A 55 -0.91 -3.97 -4.95
C TRP A 55 0.21 -3.61 -3.98
N GLU A 56 1.26 -2.96 -4.48
CA GLU A 56 2.35 -2.45 -3.66
C GLU A 56 2.52 -0.94 -3.84
N PHE A 57 2.53 -0.20 -2.73
CA PHE A 57 3.09 1.14 -2.68
C PHE A 57 4.61 1.04 -2.67
N ARG A 58 5.25 1.77 -3.58
CA ARG A 58 6.68 1.71 -3.84
C ARG A 58 7.33 3.01 -3.39
N THR A 59 8.29 2.89 -2.49
CA THR A 59 9.18 4.00 -2.13
C THR A 59 10.63 3.53 -2.21
N PHE A 60 11.44 4.30 -2.93
CA PHE A 60 12.90 4.18 -2.91
C PHE A 60 13.47 5.46 -2.32
N TYR A 61 14.17 5.34 -1.20
CA TYR A 61 14.73 6.48 -0.48
C TYR A 61 15.97 6.03 0.29
N ASN A 62 17.03 6.85 0.29
CA ASN A 62 18.30 6.53 0.94
C ASN A 62 18.82 5.11 0.64
N LYS A 63 18.85 4.76 -0.66
CA LYS A 63 19.29 3.44 -1.16
C LYS A 63 18.47 2.24 -0.63
N THR A 64 17.34 2.49 0.01
CA THR A 64 16.50 1.48 0.64
C THR A 64 15.14 1.42 -0.06
N LYS A 65 14.65 0.20 -0.30
CA LYS A 65 13.36 -0.06 -0.95
C LYS A 65 12.32 -0.40 0.12
N TYR A 66 11.37 0.49 0.32
CA TYR A 66 10.23 0.29 1.21
C TYR A 66 9.01 -0.10 0.38
N ARG A 67 8.23 -1.07 0.88
CA ARG A 67 6.99 -1.51 0.26
C ARG A 67 5.90 -1.56 1.31
N LEU A 68 4.70 -1.11 0.94
CA LEU A 68 3.47 -1.41 1.68
C LEU A 68 2.57 -2.20 0.74
N LEU A 69 2.11 -3.37 1.17
CA LEU A 69 1.13 -4.13 0.41
C LEU A 69 -0.27 -3.60 0.69
N ALA A 70 -1.11 -3.65 -0.33
CA ALA A 70 -2.45 -3.12 -0.27
C ALA A 70 -3.39 -3.86 -1.21
N PHE A 71 -4.69 -3.70 -1.01
CA PHE A 71 -5.71 -4.16 -1.95
C PHE A 71 -6.81 -3.12 -2.09
N TRP A 72 -7.57 -3.24 -3.18
CA TRP A 72 -8.69 -2.36 -3.45
C TRP A 72 -9.97 -2.88 -2.80
N ASP A 73 -10.69 -1.98 -2.17
CA ASP A 73 -12.11 -2.10 -1.86
C ASP A 73 -12.88 -1.13 -2.78
N LYS A 74 -13.65 -1.72 -3.70
CA LYS A 74 -14.40 -1.00 -4.75
C LYS A 74 -15.91 -0.98 -4.49
N ASP A 75 -16.32 -1.39 -3.30
CA ASP A 75 -17.73 -1.59 -2.96
C ASP A 75 -18.49 -0.27 -2.73
N ASP A 76 -17.76 0.77 -2.29
CA ASP A 76 -18.32 2.11 -2.17
C ASP A 76 -18.41 2.75 -3.57
N LYS A 77 -19.63 2.79 -4.12
CA LYS A 77 -19.98 3.37 -5.43
C LYS A 77 -19.53 4.82 -5.62
N ILE A 78 -19.12 5.49 -4.53
CA ILE A 78 -18.72 6.91 -4.50
C ILE A 78 -17.21 7.07 -4.26
N ASN A 79 -16.54 6.17 -3.52
CA ASN A 79 -15.11 6.29 -3.18
C ASN A 79 -14.37 4.96 -3.31
N THR A 80 -13.38 4.89 -4.20
CA THR A 80 -12.48 3.72 -4.21
C THR A 80 -11.52 3.80 -3.03
N LEU A 81 -11.46 2.75 -2.21
CA LEU A 81 -10.59 2.66 -1.04
C LEU A 81 -9.44 1.68 -1.30
N VAL A 82 -8.23 2.06 -0.91
CA VAL A 82 -7.05 1.19 -0.89
C VAL A 82 -6.68 0.92 0.57
N ILE A 83 -6.65 -0.35 0.95
CA ILE A 83 -6.29 -0.78 2.31
C ILE A 83 -4.85 -1.24 2.32
N ALA A 84 -3.96 -0.48 2.96
CA ALA A 84 -2.57 -0.90 3.16
C ALA A 84 -2.47 -1.82 4.38
N THR A 85 -2.02 -3.05 4.17
CA THR A 85 -2.08 -4.13 5.17
C THR A 85 -0.87 -4.18 6.09
N HIS A 86 0.34 -4.06 5.54
CA HIS A 86 1.59 -4.01 6.30
C HIS A 86 2.70 -3.47 5.39
N GLY A 87 3.82 -3.07 6.01
CA GLY A 87 5.00 -2.62 5.30
C GLY A 87 6.25 -3.42 5.63
N PHE A 88 7.19 -3.46 4.69
CA PHE A 88 8.47 -4.15 4.87
C PHE A 88 9.58 -3.47 4.07
N ILE A 89 10.83 -3.74 4.49
CA ILE A 89 12.03 -3.35 3.75
C ILE A 89 12.39 -4.47 2.77
N LYS A 90 12.32 -4.17 1.48
CA LYS A 90 12.58 -5.14 0.42
C LYS A 90 14.08 -5.29 0.19
N LYS A 91 14.61 -6.46 0.58
CA LYS A 91 16.02 -6.85 0.37
C LYS A 91 16.23 -7.68 -0.90
N THR A 92 15.17 -8.30 -1.43
CA THR A 92 15.19 -9.18 -2.60
C THR A 92 14.67 -8.48 -3.85
N GLN A 93 14.98 -9.03 -5.04
CA GLN A 93 14.49 -8.49 -6.32
C GLN A 93 12.95 -8.60 -6.41
N LYS A 94 12.41 -9.79 -6.15
CA LYS A 94 10.96 -10.06 -6.11
C LYS A 94 10.37 -9.81 -4.73
N THR A 95 9.08 -9.49 -4.69
CA THR A 95 8.34 -9.35 -3.42
C THR A 95 8.25 -10.74 -2.78
N PRO A 96 8.65 -10.91 -1.51
CA PRO A 96 8.66 -12.22 -0.90
C PRO A 96 7.25 -12.83 -0.87
N LEU A 97 7.12 -14.11 -1.24
CA LEU A 97 5.83 -14.81 -1.31
C LEU A 97 5.07 -14.80 0.02
N LYS A 98 5.80 -14.81 1.15
CA LYS A 98 5.22 -14.75 2.50
C LYS A 98 4.42 -13.46 2.74
N GLU A 99 4.95 -12.32 2.30
CA GLU A 99 4.26 -11.02 2.45
C GLU A 99 2.99 -10.98 1.58
N ILE A 100 3.08 -11.54 0.36
CA ILE A 100 1.93 -11.65 -0.55
C ILE A 100 0.84 -12.53 0.06
N ALA A 101 1.20 -13.72 0.55
CA ALA A 101 0.26 -14.65 1.18
C ALA A 101 -0.45 -13.99 2.38
N LYS A 102 0.30 -13.29 3.23
CA LYS A 102 -0.25 -12.52 4.35
C LYS A 102 -1.22 -11.43 3.89
N ALA A 103 -0.87 -10.68 2.85
CA ALA A 103 -1.76 -9.64 2.31
C ALA A 103 -3.05 -10.23 1.74
N GLU A 104 -3.00 -11.38 1.07
CA GLU A 104 -4.18 -12.09 0.55
C GLU A 104 -5.05 -12.66 1.68
N GLU A 105 -4.46 -13.16 2.76
CA GLU A 105 -5.20 -13.62 3.94
C GLU A 105 -5.98 -12.46 4.59
N ILE A 106 -5.29 -11.34 4.87
CA ILE A 106 -5.93 -10.13 5.42
C ILE A 106 -7.04 -9.62 4.49
N ARG A 107 -6.83 -9.67 3.17
CA ARG A 107 -7.84 -9.29 2.18
C ARG A 107 -9.08 -10.18 2.27
N LYS A 108 -8.91 -11.50 2.33
CA LYS A 108 -10.02 -12.46 2.47
C LYS A 108 -10.79 -12.21 3.75
N ASP A 109 -10.11 -12.06 4.87
CA ASP A 109 -10.74 -11.81 6.18
C ASP A 109 -11.51 -10.49 6.19
N TYR A 110 -10.93 -9.44 5.59
CA TYR A 110 -11.61 -8.15 5.44
C TYR A 110 -12.93 -8.28 4.68
N PHE A 111 -12.95 -8.94 3.52
CA PHE A 111 -14.19 -9.09 2.75
C PHE A 111 -15.17 -10.09 3.38
N ASN A 112 -14.69 -11.10 4.10
CA ASN A 112 -15.56 -12.03 4.83
C ASN A 112 -16.27 -11.36 6.02
N SER A 113 -15.56 -10.48 6.75
CA SER A 113 -16.14 -9.74 7.89
C SER A 113 -17.10 -8.62 7.47
N LYS A 114 -17.03 -8.19 6.21
CA LYS A 114 -17.93 -7.19 5.62
C LYS A 114 -19.29 -7.77 5.19
N ARG A 115 -19.40 -9.10 5.14
CA ARG A 115 -20.55 -9.84 4.61
C ARG A 115 -21.67 -10.01 5.63
#